data_AF-A0AAV1IR20-F1
#
_entry.id   AF-A0AAV1IR20-F1
#
_cell.length_a   1.000
_cell.length_b   1.000
_cell.length_c   1.000
_cell.angle_alpha   90.00
_cell.angle_beta   90.00
_cell.angle_gamma   90.00
#
_symmetry.space_group_name_H-M   'P 1'
#
loop_
_entity.id
_entity.type
_entity.pdbx_description
1 polymer ?
#
loop_
_entity_poly.entity_id
_entity_poly.type
_entity_poly.pdbx_seq_one_letter_code
_entity_poly.pdbx_strand_id
1 'polypeptide(L)'
;MSQKYLIRIAELESQLRQKDQQLSLVEETEAFLRSALARAEEKIEEDEREIEHLRAQIEKLRRMLFGTLVVPKLDRLARSVPDARGIADILQTRGAKLALGDSIYDPTDPMGKMFFNILATFAEFEGDLIRLRTKEGMAVARSKGKLKGKQPKLSEKQQKELCRMRDTGQYSISDLAELFTVSRATVYRTLSRGQK
;
A
#
# COMPACT_ATOMS: atom_id res chain seq x y z
N MET A 1 -63.40 -39.76 61.99
CA MET A 1 -62.35 -39.09 61.19
C MET A 1 -61.75 -37.98 62.05
N SER A 2 -60.47 -38.03 62.39
CA SER A 2 -59.87 -37.13 63.40
C SER A 2 -59.69 -35.70 62.86
N GLN A 3 -60.05 -34.70 63.66
CA GLN A 3 -60.00 -33.27 63.33
C GLN A 3 -58.60 -32.78 62.89
N LYS A 4 -57.55 -33.50 63.30
CA LYS A 4 -56.17 -33.31 62.81
C LYS A 4 -56.04 -33.48 61.28
N TYR A 5 -56.77 -34.41 60.67
CA TYR A 5 -56.68 -34.65 59.22
C TYR A 5 -57.31 -33.51 58.40
N LEU A 6 -58.42 -32.95 58.88
CA LEU A 6 -59.10 -31.85 58.19
C LEU A 6 -58.24 -30.58 58.19
N ILE A 7 -57.57 -30.27 59.32
CA ILE A 7 -56.64 -29.13 59.40
C ILE A 7 -55.46 -29.33 58.44
N ARG A 8 -54.90 -30.55 58.37
CA ARG A 8 -53.78 -30.85 57.48
C ARG A 8 -54.15 -30.72 56.00
N ILE A 9 -55.37 -31.12 55.62
CA ILE A 9 -55.88 -30.97 54.25
C ILE A 9 -56.01 -29.49 53.90
N ALA A 10 -56.59 -28.67 54.78
CA ALA A 10 -56.74 -27.22 54.56
C ALA A 10 -55.38 -26.49 54.42
N GLU A 11 -54.37 -26.88 55.22
CA GLU A 11 -52.99 -26.37 55.07
C GLU A 11 -52.40 -26.72 53.71
N LEU A 12 -52.54 -27.98 53.28
CA LEU A 12 -52.01 -28.44 51.99
C LEU A 12 -52.69 -27.75 50.82
N GLU A 13 -54.00 -27.53 50.86
CA GLU A 13 -54.73 -26.76 49.84
C GLU A 13 -54.28 -25.29 49.78
N SER A 14 -54.01 -24.67 50.93
CA SER A 14 -53.47 -23.31 50.97
C SER A 14 -52.06 -23.24 50.36
N GLN A 15 -51.20 -24.21 50.65
CA GLN A 15 -49.87 -24.31 50.05
C GLN A 15 -49.92 -24.59 48.55
N LEU A 16 -50.87 -25.42 48.10
CA LEU A 16 -51.10 -25.70 46.68
C LEU A 16 -51.50 -24.42 45.94
N ARG A 17 -52.49 -23.68 46.46
CA ARG A 17 -52.90 -22.38 45.91
C ARG A 17 -51.75 -21.37 45.81
N GLN A 18 -50.90 -21.31 46.84
CA GLN A 18 -49.74 -20.40 46.84
C GLN A 18 -48.69 -20.81 45.81
N LYS A 19 -48.45 -22.13 45.61
CA LYS A 19 -47.58 -22.63 44.55
C LYS A 19 -48.14 -22.38 43.16
N ASP A 20 -49.44 -22.58 42.96
CA ASP A 20 -50.10 -22.31 41.67
C ASP A 20 -49.99 -20.82 41.31
N GLN A 21 -50.15 -19.93 42.29
CA GLN A 21 -49.97 -18.50 42.10
C GLN A 21 -48.51 -18.11 41.79
N GLN A 22 -47.53 -18.75 42.43
CA GLN A 22 -46.11 -18.56 42.11
C GLN A 22 -45.76 -19.08 40.71
N LEU A 23 -46.32 -20.23 40.31
CA LEU A 23 -46.11 -20.81 38.98
C LEU A 23 -46.66 -19.88 37.89
N SER A 24 -47.87 -19.35 38.07
CA SER A 24 -48.48 -18.37 37.16
C SER A 24 -47.62 -17.10 37.00
N LEU A 25 -47.04 -16.58 38.09
CA LEU A 25 -46.17 -15.40 38.02
C LEU A 25 -44.88 -15.69 37.24
N VAL A 26 -44.31 -16.89 37.40
CA VAL A 26 -43.12 -17.32 36.63
C VAL A 26 -43.46 -17.41 35.14
N GLU A 27 -44.59 -18.02 34.77
CA GLU A 27 -45.05 -18.11 33.39
C GLU A 27 -45.24 -16.73 32.74
N GLU A 28 -45.83 -15.78 33.47
CA GLU A 28 -45.97 -14.39 33.01
C GLU A 28 -44.61 -13.70 32.79
N THR A 29 -43.66 -13.87 33.72
CA THR A 29 -42.32 -13.30 33.57
C THR A 29 -41.55 -13.93 32.42
N GLU A 30 -41.69 -15.24 32.20
CA GLU A 30 -41.07 -15.94 31.09
C GLU A 30 -41.64 -15.47 29.75
N ALA A 31 -42.96 -15.31 29.65
CA ALA A 31 -43.62 -14.76 28.48
C ALA A 31 -43.13 -13.33 28.17
N PHE A 32 -43.01 -12.49 29.20
CA PHE A 32 -42.47 -11.13 29.06
C PHE A 32 -41.02 -11.13 28.56
N LEU A 33 -40.13 -11.92 29.19
CA LEU A 33 -38.73 -12.00 28.79
C LEU A 33 -38.55 -12.54 27.37
N ARG A 34 -39.31 -13.58 26.98
CA ARG A 34 -39.32 -14.09 25.60
C ARG A 34 -39.74 -13.02 24.61
N SER A 35 -40.77 -12.23 24.93
CA SER A 35 -41.22 -11.13 24.07
C SER A 35 -40.19 -10.01 23.94
N ALA A 36 -39.48 -9.68 25.02
CA ALA A 36 -38.44 -8.66 25.01
C ALA A 36 -37.20 -9.11 24.23
N LEU A 37 -36.83 -10.39 24.34
CA LEU A 37 -35.69 -10.98 23.64
C LEU A 37 -35.96 -11.04 22.13
N ALA A 38 -37.15 -11.47 21.71
CA ALA A 38 -37.56 -11.46 20.30
C ALA A 38 -37.50 -10.05 19.68
N ARG A 39 -37.93 -9.01 20.41
CA ARG A 39 -37.82 -7.61 19.94
C ARG A 39 -36.37 -7.14 19.83
N ALA A 40 -35.50 -7.59 20.73
CA ALA A 40 -34.08 -7.25 20.69
C ALA A 40 -33.39 -7.93 19.50
N GLU A 41 -33.71 -9.20 19.23
CA GLU A 41 -33.22 -9.94 18.06
C GLU A 41 -33.67 -9.28 16.74
N GLU A 42 -34.95 -8.95 16.62
CA GLU A 42 -35.50 -8.24 15.44
C GLU A 42 -34.77 -6.92 15.19
N LYS A 43 -34.51 -6.15 16.26
CA LYS A 43 -33.81 -4.87 16.16
C LYS A 43 -32.34 -5.01 15.75
N ILE A 44 -31.64 -6.03 16.27
CA ILE A 44 -30.26 -6.33 15.85
C ILE A 44 -30.23 -6.70 14.36
N GLU A 45 -31.21 -7.48 13.91
CA GLU A 45 -31.30 -7.91 12.52
C GLU A 45 -31.61 -6.75 11.57
N GLU A 46 -32.46 -5.80 11.97
CA GLU A 46 -32.68 -4.54 11.24
C GLU A 46 -31.39 -3.70 11.14
N ASP A 47 -30.68 -3.51 12.24
CA ASP A 47 -29.45 -2.72 12.29
C ASP A 47 -28.35 -3.35 11.40
N GLU A 48 -28.20 -4.69 11.41
CA GLU A 48 -27.25 -5.39 10.53
C GLU A 48 -27.59 -5.21 9.05
N ARG A 49 -28.87 -5.31 8.68
CA ARG A 49 -29.34 -5.08 7.30
C ARG A 49 -29.06 -3.64 6.85
N GLU A 50 -29.24 -2.66 7.73
CA GLU A 50 -28.94 -1.26 7.42
C GLU A 50 -27.44 -1.04 7.20
N ILE A 51 -26.58 -1.62 8.04
CA ILE A 51 -25.11 -1.59 7.87
C ILE A 51 -24.71 -2.20 6.53
N GLU A 52 -25.27 -3.36 6.17
CA GLU A 52 -24.97 -4.03 4.91
C GLU A 52 -25.44 -3.21 3.71
N HIS A 53 -26.61 -2.57 3.80
CA HIS A 53 -27.12 -1.66 2.78
C HIS A 53 -26.21 -0.44 2.59
N LEU A 54 -25.80 0.22 3.68
CA LEU A 54 -24.88 1.36 3.64
C LEU A 54 -23.51 0.97 3.06
N ARG A 55 -22.98 -0.20 3.42
CA ARG A 55 -21.74 -0.74 2.82
C ARG A 55 -21.88 -0.92 1.31
N ALA A 56 -22.98 -1.51 0.85
CA ALA A 56 -23.26 -1.68 -0.57
C ALA A 56 -23.38 -0.33 -1.31
N GLN A 57 -24.02 0.67 -0.69
CA GLN A 57 -24.11 2.03 -1.25
C GLN A 57 -22.74 2.71 -1.31
N ILE A 58 -21.93 2.62 -0.26
CA ILE A 58 -20.56 3.15 -0.23
C ILE A 58 -19.70 2.48 -1.29
N GLU A 59 -19.81 1.16 -1.47
CA GLU A 59 -19.07 0.42 -2.49
C GLU A 59 -19.52 0.81 -3.90
N LYS A 60 -20.83 1.06 -4.10
CA LYS A 60 -21.36 1.60 -5.36
C LYS A 60 -20.82 3.00 -5.64
N LEU A 61 -20.81 3.88 -4.63
CA LEU A 61 -20.24 5.22 -4.74
C LEU A 61 -18.73 5.16 -5.04
N ARG A 62 -17.99 4.26 -4.38
CA ARG A 62 -16.57 4.01 -4.66
C ARG A 62 -16.35 3.58 -6.10
N ARG A 63 -17.14 2.66 -6.65
CA ARG A 63 -17.04 2.24 -8.06
C ARG A 63 -17.35 3.37 -9.04
N MET A 64 -18.27 4.26 -8.69
CA MET A 64 -18.60 5.43 -9.52
C MET A 64 -17.51 6.51 -9.46
N LEU A 65 -16.81 6.64 -8.32
CA LEU A 65 -15.77 7.65 -8.12
C LEU A 65 -14.36 7.17 -8.53
N PHE A 66 -14.09 5.88 -8.39
CA PHE A 66 -12.79 5.25 -8.58
C PHE A 66 -12.89 4.12 -9.62
N GLY A 67 -12.35 4.36 -10.81
CA GLY A 67 -12.41 3.44 -11.96
C GLY A 67 -11.42 2.26 -11.91
N THR A 68 -11.22 1.64 -13.07
CA THR A 68 -10.21 0.57 -13.25
C THR A 68 -8.93 1.16 -13.83
N LEU A 69 -7.80 0.96 -13.14
CA LEU A 69 -6.47 1.25 -13.70
C LEU A 69 -6.07 0.10 -14.62
N VAL A 70 -6.07 0.33 -15.92
CA VAL A 70 -5.63 -0.65 -16.91
C VAL A 70 -4.16 -0.45 -17.21
N VAL A 71 -3.36 -1.49 -17.03
CA VAL A 71 -1.92 -1.49 -17.31
C VAL A 71 -1.61 -2.63 -18.28
N PRO A 72 -0.94 -2.38 -19.41
CA PRO A 72 -0.67 -3.42 -20.39
C PRO A 72 0.31 -4.49 -19.88
N LYS A 73 1.25 -4.11 -19.01
CA LYS A 73 2.26 -5.01 -18.43
C LYS A 73 2.72 -4.55 -17.06
N LEU A 74 3.16 -5.48 -16.22
CA LEU A 74 3.50 -5.21 -14.83
C LEU A 74 4.79 -4.36 -14.66
N ASP A 75 5.73 -4.42 -15.61
CA ASP A 75 6.92 -3.55 -15.67
C ASP A 75 6.58 -2.07 -15.87
N ARG A 76 5.37 -1.77 -16.36
CA ARG A 76 4.86 -0.40 -16.52
C ARG A 76 4.12 0.10 -15.29
N LEU A 77 3.73 -0.80 -14.39
CA LEU A 77 3.11 -0.46 -13.12
C LEU A 77 4.17 -0.17 -12.05
N ALA A 78 5.19 -1.03 -11.93
CA ALA A 78 6.11 -1.02 -10.80
C ALA A 78 7.51 -1.53 -11.14
N ARG A 79 8.49 -1.16 -10.30
CA ARG A 79 9.90 -1.56 -10.48
C ARG A 79 10.31 -2.81 -9.71
N SER A 80 9.44 -3.30 -8.83
CA SER A 80 9.65 -4.50 -8.01
C SER A 80 8.31 -5.13 -7.60
N VAL A 81 8.32 -6.38 -7.15
CA VAL A 81 7.15 -7.10 -6.63
C VAL A 81 6.54 -6.40 -5.42
N PRO A 82 7.33 -5.96 -4.40
CA PRO A 82 6.76 -5.25 -3.27
C PRO A 82 6.11 -3.92 -3.67
N ASP A 83 6.71 -3.21 -4.62
CA ASP A 83 6.18 -1.94 -5.16
C ASP A 83 4.87 -2.17 -5.91
N ALA A 84 4.81 -3.19 -6.77
CA ALA A 84 3.60 -3.57 -7.50
C ALA A 84 2.45 -3.91 -6.53
N ARG A 85 2.75 -4.68 -5.50
CA ARG A 85 1.78 -5.05 -4.46
C ARG A 85 1.31 -3.83 -3.69
N GLY A 86 2.20 -2.94 -3.30
CA GLY A 86 1.84 -1.70 -2.61
C GLY A 86 0.89 -0.83 -3.43
N ILE A 87 1.10 -0.71 -4.74
CA ILE A 87 0.19 0.01 -5.63
C ILE A 87 -1.18 -0.68 -5.69
N ALA A 88 -1.22 -2.01 -5.80
CA ALA A 88 -2.47 -2.76 -5.81
C ALA A 88 -3.26 -2.60 -4.50
N ASP A 89 -2.58 -2.63 -3.35
CA ASP A 89 -3.19 -2.42 -2.03
C ASP A 89 -3.77 -1.00 -1.89
N ILE A 90 -3.07 0.02 -2.41
CA ILE A 90 -3.57 1.41 -2.44
C ILE A 90 -4.84 1.52 -3.31
N LEU A 91 -4.83 0.90 -4.49
CA LEU A 91 -5.98 0.90 -5.39
C LEU A 91 -7.19 0.24 -4.72
N GLN A 92 -6.99 -0.91 -4.09
CA GLN A 92 -8.06 -1.61 -3.39
C GLN A 92 -8.60 -0.81 -2.20
N THR A 93 -7.72 -0.19 -1.40
CA THR A 93 -8.14 0.66 -0.27
C THR A 93 -9.04 1.81 -0.73
N ARG A 94 -8.75 2.36 -1.92
CA ARG A 94 -9.54 3.42 -2.56
C ARG A 94 -10.79 2.89 -3.29
N GLY A 95 -10.97 1.58 -3.40
CA GLY A 95 -12.08 0.97 -4.16
C GLY A 95 -11.89 0.95 -5.68
N ALA A 96 -10.66 1.23 -6.16
CA ALA A 96 -10.28 1.10 -7.56
C ALA A 96 -9.85 -0.33 -7.88
N LYS A 97 -10.08 -0.76 -9.12
CA LYS A 97 -9.61 -2.07 -9.62
C LYS A 97 -8.31 -1.92 -10.39
N LEU A 98 -7.44 -2.92 -10.33
CA LEU A 98 -6.28 -3.03 -11.20
C LEU A 98 -6.60 -4.02 -12.32
N ALA A 99 -6.36 -3.66 -13.57
CA ALA A 99 -6.41 -4.58 -14.70
C ALA A 99 -5.03 -4.70 -15.34
N LEU A 100 -4.60 -5.93 -15.56
CA LEU A 100 -3.37 -6.31 -16.26
C LEU A 100 -3.76 -6.84 -17.64
N GLY A 101 -3.56 -6.02 -18.67
CA GLY A 101 -4.11 -6.25 -20.00
C GLY A 101 -5.63 -6.41 -19.94
N ASP A 102 -6.13 -7.56 -20.40
CA ASP A 102 -7.56 -7.87 -20.41
C ASP A 102 -8.06 -8.52 -19.11
N SER A 103 -7.16 -8.81 -18.17
CA SER A 103 -7.48 -9.51 -16.93
C SER A 103 -7.56 -8.56 -15.73
N ILE A 104 -8.66 -8.62 -14.97
CA ILE A 104 -8.82 -7.85 -13.73
C ILE A 104 -8.11 -8.59 -12.60
N TYR A 105 -7.19 -7.91 -11.91
CA TYR A 105 -6.52 -8.44 -10.73
C TYR A 105 -7.47 -8.40 -9.53
N ASP A 106 -7.68 -9.58 -8.94
CA ASP A 106 -8.39 -9.74 -7.69
C ASP A 106 -7.41 -10.20 -6.59
N PRO A 107 -7.10 -9.34 -5.62
CA PRO A 107 -6.26 -9.67 -4.47
C PRO A 107 -6.94 -10.60 -3.46
N THR A 108 -8.22 -10.94 -3.62
CA THR A 108 -8.89 -11.95 -2.77
C THR A 108 -8.75 -13.36 -3.33
N ASP A 109 -8.49 -13.48 -4.64
CA ASP A 109 -8.28 -14.76 -5.31
C ASP A 109 -6.84 -15.28 -5.10
N PRO A 110 -6.66 -16.48 -4.50
CA PRO A 110 -5.34 -17.11 -4.37
C PRO A 110 -4.61 -17.29 -5.71
N MET A 111 -5.34 -17.61 -6.78
CA MET A 111 -4.74 -17.81 -8.10
C MET A 111 -4.29 -16.49 -8.71
N GLY A 112 -5.13 -15.44 -8.65
CA GLY A 112 -4.78 -14.08 -9.02
C GLY A 112 -3.54 -13.55 -8.29
N LYS A 113 -3.45 -13.79 -6.97
CA LYS A 113 -2.25 -13.47 -6.17
C LYS A 113 -1.00 -14.20 -6.65
N MET A 114 -1.10 -15.51 -6.91
CA MET A 114 0.05 -16.29 -7.39
C MET A 114 0.53 -15.78 -8.75
N PHE A 115 -0.40 -15.58 -9.68
CA PHE A 115 -0.10 -15.09 -11.03
C PHE A 115 0.53 -13.68 -10.99
N PHE A 116 0.00 -12.80 -10.16
CA PHE A 116 0.57 -11.47 -9.93
C PHE A 116 2.02 -11.53 -9.44
N ASN A 117 2.30 -12.36 -8.43
CA ASN A 117 3.65 -12.52 -7.89
C ASN A 117 4.62 -13.10 -8.93
N ILE A 118 4.17 -14.07 -9.73
CA ILE A 118 4.97 -14.66 -10.81
C ILE A 118 5.31 -13.58 -11.85
N LEU A 119 4.32 -12.84 -12.35
CA LEU A 119 4.55 -11.74 -13.30
C LEU A 119 5.50 -10.68 -12.75
N ALA A 120 5.38 -10.37 -11.46
CA ALA A 120 6.23 -9.39 -10.80
C ALA A 120 7.68 -9.88 -10.72
N THR A 121 7.88 -11.15 -10.39
CA THR A 121 9.20 -11.79 -10.36
C THR A 121 9.84 -11.80 -11.74
N PHE A 122 9.07 -12.09 -12.80
CA PHE A 122 9.56 -12.01 -14.18
C PHE A 122 9.96 -10.60 -14.59
N ALA A 123 9.18 -9.58 -14.22
CA ALA A 123 9.51 -8.19 -14.52
C ALA A 123 10.82 -7.75 -13.82
N GLU A 124 11.03 -8.15 -12.57
CA GLU A 124 12.30 -7.92 -11.86
C GLU A 124 13.48 -8.61 -12.56
N PHE A 125 13.32 -9.89 -12.89
CA PHE A 125 14.33 -10.68 -13.58
C PHE A 125 14.73 -10.07 -14.94
N GLU A 126 13.77 -9.63 -15.75
CA GLU A 126 14.06 -8.93 -17.01
C GLU A 126 14.87 -7.64 -16.79
N GLY A 127 14.49 -6.86 -15.78
CA GLY A 127 15.21 -5.65 -15.38
C GLY A 127 16.65 -5.94 -14.96
N ASP A 128 16.88 -7.02 -14.21
CA ASP A 128 18.21 -7.46 -13.80
C ASP A 128 19.06 -7.95 -14.98
N LEU A 129 18.47 -8.69 -15.93
CA LEU A 129 19.17 -9.10 -17.15
C LEU A 129 19.63 -7.90 -17.99
N ILE A 130 18.80 -6.86 -18.12
CA ILE A 130 19.18 -5.64 -18.83
C ILE A 130 20.37 -4.95 -18.14
N ARG A 131 20.35 -4.86 -16.80
CA ARG A 131 21.46 -4.28 -16.02
C ARG A 131 22.73 -5.10 -16.16
N LEU A 132 22.62 -6.43 -16.13
CA LEU A 132 23.75 -7.35 -16.30
C LEU A 132 24.43 -7.13 -17.66
N ARG A 133 23.67 -7.18 -18.76
CA ARG A 133 24.21 -6.91 -20.11
C ARG A 133 24.81 -5.53 -20.24
N THR A 134 24.19 -4.52 -19.62
CA THR A 134 24.72 -3.15 -19.63
C THR A 134 26.08 -3.10 -18.92
N LYS A 135 26.21 -3.73 -17.75
CA LYS A 135 27.48 -3.80 -17.01
C LYS A 135 28.56 -4.53 -17.81
N GLU A 136 28.23 -5.66 -18.44
CA GLU A 136 29.15 -6.40 -19.31
C GLU A 136 29.60 -5.56 -20.51
N GLY A 137 28.64 -4.94 -21.21
CA GLY A 137 28.93 -4.03 -22.32
C GLY A 137 29.80 -2.84 -21.91
N MET A 138 29.54 -2.27 -20.73
CA MET A 138 30.38 -1.22 -20.15
C MET A 138 31.78 -1.73 -19.81
N ALA A 139 31.94 -2.95 -19.29
CA ALA A 139 33.24 -3.53 -18.99
C ALA A 139 34.07 -3.71 -20.27
N VAL A 140 33.46 -4.20 -21.34
CA VAL A 140 34.09 -4.33 -22.67
C VAL A 140 34.43 -2.96 -23.27
N ALA A 141 33.53 -1.97 -23.16
CA ALA A 141 33.80 -0.62 -23.64
C ALA A 141 34.91 0.07 -22.82
N ARG A 142 35.00 -0.22 -21.51
CA ARG A 142 36.07 0.26 -20.62
C ARG A 142 37.42 -0.35 -20.99
N SER A 143 37.50 -1.66 -21.21
CA SER A 143 38.74 -2.34 -21.61
C SER A 143 39.23 -1.85 -22.98
N LYS A 144 38.32 -1.48 -23.88
CA LYS A 144 38.62 -0.84 -25.17
C LYS A 144 38.85 0.68 -25.09
N GLY A 145 38.86 1.28 -23.89
CA GLY A 145 39.09 2.71 -23.69
C GLY A 145 38.02 3.65 -24.27
N LYS A 146 36.84 3.14 -24.64
CA LYS A 146 35.76 3.92 -25.28
C LYS A 146 34.92 4.71 -24.28
N LEU A 147 34.88 4.28 -23.02
CA LEU A 147 34.19 5.02 -21.95
C LEU A 147 35.05 6.17 -21.44
N LYS A 148 35.11 7.25 -22.23
CA LYS A 148 35.63 8.52 -21.74
C LYS A 148 34.47 9.22 -21.03
N GLY A 149 34.59 9.41 -19.72
CA GLY A 149 33.60 10.16 -18.93
C GLY A 149 33.37 11.58 -19.46
N LYS A 150 32.62 12.40 -18.70
CA LYS A 150 32.35 13.78 -19.12
C LYS A 150 33.65 14.52 -19.44
N GLN A 151 33.77 14.96 -20.70
CA GLN A 151 34.93 15.70 -21.15
C GLN A 151 35.09 17.00 -20.34
N PRO A 152 36.33 17.44 -20.10
CA PRO A 152 36.56 18.75 -19.49
C PRO A 152 35.84 19.86 -20.29
N LYS A 153 35.28 20.86 -19.60
CA LYS A 153 34.61 21.99 -20.26
C LYS A 153 35.58 22.85 -21.08
N LEU A 154 36.85 22.89 -20.66
CA LEU A 154 37.91 23.65 -21.32
C LEU A 154 38.73 22.70 -22.21
N SER A 155 39.05 23.14 -23.42
CA SER A 155 40.01 22.46 -24.30
C SER A 155 41.40 22.40 -23.66
N GLU A 156 42.27 21.50 -24.12
CA GLU A 156 43.64 21.39 -23.60
C GLU A 156 44.41 22.71 -23.71
N LYS A 157 44.21 23.47 -24.80
CA LYS A 157 44.80 24.80 -24.99
C LYS A 157 44.32 25.79 -23.93
N GLN A 158 43.00 25.83 -23.69
CA GLN A 158 42.42 26.69 -22.65
C GLN A 158 42.84 26.29 -21.24
N GLN A 159 43.04 25.00 -20.97
CA GLN A 159 43.54 24.53 -19.68
C GLN A 159 44.97 25.01 -19.43
N LYS A 160 45.85 24.86 -20.43
CA LYS A 160 47.24 25.36 -20.35
C LYS A 160 47.28 26.88 -20.18
N GLU A 161 46.45 27.60 -20.91
CA GLU A 161 46.38 29.05 -20.81
C GLU A 161 45.85 29.50 -19.44
N LEU A 162 44.83 28.83 -18.91
CA LEU A 162 44.32 29.10 -17.56
C LEU A 162 45.40 28.87 -16.49
N CYS A 163 46.18 27.78 -16.58
CA CYS A 163 47.30 27.54 -15.67
C CYS A 163 48.37 28.63 -15.81
N ARG A 164 48.78 28.97 -17.04
CA ARG A 164 49.76 30.02 -17.32
C ARG A 164 49.33 31.37 -16.74
N MET A 165 48.07 31.76 -16.94
CA MET A 165 47.51 33.01 -16.39
C MET A 165 47.39 32.97 -14.87
N ARG A 166 47.22 31.79 -14.26
CA ARG A 166 47.25 31.65 -12.81
C ARG A 166 48.67 31.84 -12.25
N ASP A 167 49.67 31.30 -12.94
CA ASP A 167 51.07 31.35 -12.53
C ASP A 167 51.65 32.76 -12.57
N THR A 168 51.10 33.68 -13.37
CA THR A 168 51.49 35.10 -13.35
C THR A 168 51.11 35.80 -12.04
N GLY A 169 50.19 35.23 -11.25
CA GLY A 169 49.68 35.82 -10.01
C GLY A 169 48.75 37.02 -10.19
N GLN A 170 48.49 37.44 -11.43
CA GLN A 170 47.73 38.67 -11.73
C GLN A 170 46.21 38.49 -11.75
N TYR A 171 45.72 37.24 -11.81
CA TYR A 171 44.30 36.93 -11.93
C TYR A 171 43.80 36.13 -10.73
N SER A 172 42.68 36.57 -10.16
CA SER A 172 41.96 35.82 -9.13
C SER A 172 41.20 34.63 -9.73
N ILE A 173 40.76 33.71 -8.88
CA ILE A 173 39.94 32.56 -9.31
C ILE A 173 38.60 33.01 -9.90
N SER A 174 38.06 34.15 -9.42
CA SER A 174 36.83 34.72 -9.97
C SER A 174 37.06 35.31 -11.36
N ASP A 175 38.16 36.03 -11.56
CA ASP A 175 38.50 36.63 -12.87
C ASP A 175 38.71 35.55 -13.93
N LEU A 176 39.41 34.47 -13.57
CA LEU A 176 39.60 33.31 -14.45
C LEU A 176 38.29 32.57 -14.74
N ALA A 177 37.37 32.50 -13.77
CA ALA A 177 36.06 31.90 -13.97
C ALA A 177 35.22 32.69 -14.98
N GLU A 178 35.22 34.02 -14.88
CA GLU A 178 34.52 34.91 -15.81
C GLU A 178 35.15 34.89 -17.20
N LEU A 179 36.47 35.06 -17.30
CA LEU A 179 37.22 35.13 -18.55
C LEU A 179 37.07 33.86 -19.41
N PHE A 180 37.10 32.69 -18.77
CA PHE A 180 36.91 31.41 -19.45
C PHE A 180 35.44 30.95 -19.48
N THR A 181 34.51 31.77 -18.98
CA THR A 181 33.07 31.48 -18.93
C THR A 181 32.76 30.12 -18.29
N VAL A 182 33.41 29.83 -17.15
CA VAL A 182 33.25 28.58 -16.40
C VAL A 182 33.05 28.86 -14.91
N SER A 183 32.39 27.95 -14.21
CA SER A 183 32.29 28.04 -12.74
C SER A 183 33.67 27.98 -12.07
N ARG A 184 33.84 28.65 -10.92
CA ARG A 184 35.05 28.55 -10.07
C ARG A 184 35.47 27.10 -9.78
N ALA A 185 34.50 26.20 -9.59
CA ALA A 185 34.76 24.77 -9.40
C ALA A 185 35.48 24.10 -10.60
N THR A 186 35.24 24.57 -11.82
CA THR A 186 35.95 24.11 -13.03
C THR A 186 37.38 24.64 -13.03
N VAL A 187 37.59 25.90 -12.62
CA VAL A 187 38.92 26.52 -12.51
C VAL A 187 39.79 25.71 -11.53
N TYR A 188 39.30 25.47 -10.30
CA TYR A 188 40.01 24.63 -9.33
C TYR A 188 40.31 23.23 -9.85
N ARG A 189 39.35 22.60 -10.53
CA ARG A 189 39.53 21.25 -11.10
C ARG A 189 40.60 21.23 -12.20
N THR A 190 40.64 22.26 -13.04
CA THR A 190 41.66 22.41 -14.08
C THR A 190 43.05 22.61 -13.46
N LEU A 191 43.18 23.50 -12.48
CA LEU A 191 44.44 23.72 -11.77
C LEU A 191 44.94 22.45 -11.07
N SER A 192 44.06 21.70 -10.39
CA SER A 192 44.43 20.43 -9.74
C SER A 192 44.90 19.34 -10.71
N ARG A 193 44.49 19.42 -11.99
CA ARG A 193 44.92 18.48 -13.04
C ARG A 193 46.26 18.87 -13.66
N GLY A 194 46.58 20.16 -13.71
CA GLY A 194 47.84 20.66 -14.25
C GLY A 194 49.03 20.53 -13.29
N GLN A 195 48.78 20.30 -12.00
CA GLN A 195 49.82 20.05 -10.98
C GLN A 195 50.25 18.58 -10.85
N LYS A 196 49.61 17.67 -11.58
CA LYS A 196 50.00 16.26 -11.69
C LYS A 196 50.83 16.04 -12.94
#